data_AF-R0BQB3-F1
#
_entry.id   AF-R0BQB3-F1
#
_cell.length_a   1.000
_cell.length_b   1.000
_cell.length_c   1.000
_cell.angle_alpha   90.00
_cell.angle_beta   90.00
_cell.angle_gamma   90.00
#
_symmetry.space_group_name_H-M   'P 1'
#
loop_
_entity.id
_entity.type
_entity.pdbx_description
1 polymer ?
#
loop_
_entity_poly.entity_id
_entity_poly.type
_entity_poly.pdbx_seq_one_letter_code
_entity_poly.pdbx_strand_id
1 'polypeptide(L)'
;MKILIDKGQQAHKHDLKHDCLKALGAELQTVPLPVGDYVLVDERVADVLKRKEARGIPVKKMDLSGSYTVSVDTKRDIQEAIGNICGKQHDRFRDECILAMNNGITLYVLVENEDGISCLSDLYAWENPRRRMQKWTTTPSGERRKVLLSPNATKGETLAKAIETMEQKYGVKFLFCKPEEAGAMILKLLEVGNGRKTHDVEKNH
;
A
#
# COMPACT_ATOMS: atom_id res chain seq x y z
N MET A 1 11.07 18.32 -1.51
CA MET A 1 9.66 18.07 -1.10
C MET A 1 9.67 17.20 0.15
N LYS A 2 8.73 17.31 1.09
CA LYS A 2 8.75 16.50 2.33
C LYS A 2 7.61 15.51 2.38
N ILE A 3 7.90 14.26 2.75
CA ILE A 3 6.95 13.14 2.82
C ILE A 3 7.01 12.53 4.23
N LEU A 4 5.84 12.34 4.82
CA LEU A 4 5.67 11.60 6.05
C LEU A 4 5.59 10.10 5.75
N ILE A 5 6.25 9.29 6.57
CA ILE A 5 6.23 7.82 6.50
C ILE A 5 5.68 7.27 7.80
N ASP A 6 4.74 6.31 7.71
CA ASP A 6 4.20 5.66 8.90
C ASP A 6 5.26 4.88 9.68
N LYS A 7 5.22 5.02 11.01
CA LYS A 7 6.09 4.30 11.95
C LYS A 7 5.92 2.79 11.94
N GLY A 8 4.77 2.29 11.51
CA GLY A 8 4.47 0.86 11.42
C GLY A 8 5.20 0.14 10.30
N GLN A 9 5.84 0.86 9.37
CA GLN A 9 6.67 0.25 8.34
C GLN A 9 7.84 -0.52 8.95
N GLN A 10 8.02 -1.76 8.51
CA GLN A 10 9.07 -2.64 9.04
C GLN A 10 10.42 -2.21 8.48
N ALA A 11 11.43 -2.12 9.34
CA ALA A 11 12.80 -1.79 8.93
C ALA A 11 13.27 -2.69 7.78
N HIS A 12 13.98 -2.10 6.82
CA HIS A 12 14.55 -2.76 5.63
C HIS A 12 13.58 -3.29 4.57
N LYS A 13 12.26 -3.27 4.82
CA LYS A 13 11.27 -3.75 3.84
C LYS A 13 10.87 -2.71 2.79
N HIS A 14 11.30 -1.46 2.96
CA HIS A 14 10.89 -0.34 2.12
C HIS A 14 12.08 0.45 1.58
N ASP A 15 13.31 -0.07 1.71
CA ASP A 15 14.55 0.64 1.37
C ASP A 15 14.57 1.06 -0.10
N LEU A 16 14.18 0.16 -1.02
CA LEU A 16 14.08 0.47 -2.45
C LEU A 16 13.19 1.69 -2.74
N LYS A 17 12.02 1.75 -2.10
CA LYS A 17 11.07 2.86 -2.23
C LYS A 17 11.63 4.14 -1.60
N HIS A 18 12.19 4.04 -0.41
CA HIS A 18 12.73 5.19 0.31
C HIS A 18 13.94 5.79 -0.40
N ASP A 19 14.81 4.96 -0.96
CA ASP A 19 15.99 5.40 -1.72
C ASP A 19 15.58 6.03 -3.05
N CYS A 20 14.60 5.46 -3.75
CA CYS A 20 14.01 6.08 -4.92
C CYS A 20 13.40 7.46 -4.60
N LEU A 21 12.61 7.56 -3.53
CA LEU A 21 12.01 8.83 -3.09
C LEU A 21 13.08 9.89 -2.76
N LYS A 22 14.14 9.51 -2.03
CA LYS A 22 15.27 10.41 -1.74
C LYS A 22 16.01 10.85 -3.01
N ALA A 23 16.25 9.92 -3.95
CA ALA A 23 16.89 10.22 -5.23
C ALA A 23 16.06 11.20 -6.08
N LEU A 24 14.73 11.18 -5.93
CA LEU A 24 13.79 12.15 -6.51
C LEU A 24 13.68 13.46 -5.71
N GLY A 25 14.51 13.67 -4.69
CA GLY A 25 14.55 14.92 -3.90
C GLY A 25 13.50 15.00 -2.79
N ALA A 26 12.95 13.87 -2.34
CA ALA A 26 12.06 13.82 -1.20
C ALA A 26 12.83 13.71 0.13
N GLU A 27 12.51 14.58 1.07
CA GLU A 27 12.89 14.48 2.47
C GLU A 27 11.88 13.62 3.21
N LEU A 28 12.35 12.57 3.87
CA LEU A 28 11.49 11.60 4.55
C LEU A 28 11.48 11.85 6.06
N GLN A 29 10.29 11.94 6.66
CA GLN A 29 10.13 12.06 8.10
C GLN A 29 9.19 10.98 8.63
N THR A 30 9.68 10.15 9.55
CA THR A 30 8.88 9.07 10.15
C THR A 30 7.99 9.58 11.28
N VAL A 31 6.68 9.36 11.18
CA VAL A 31 5.66 9.77 12.16
C VAL A 31 4.56 8.71 12.25
N PRO A 32 3.76 8.65 13.33
CA PRO A 32 2.62 7.74 13.36
C PRO A 32 1.46 8.34 12.55
N LEU A 33 1.12 7.72 11.42
CA LEU A 33 0.02 8.11 10.56
C LEU A 33 -1.29 7.39 10.97
N PRO A 34 -2.44 8.09 10.92
CA PRO A 34 -3.73 7.46 11.16
C PRO A 34 -4.14 6.51 10.03
N VAL A 35 -3.86 6.85 8.77
CA VAL A 35 -4.26 6.09 7.57
C VAL A 35 -3.15 6.10 6.53
N GLY A 36 -2.75 4.92 6.05
CA GLY A 36 -1.77 4.72 4.99
C GLY A 36 -0.32 4.90 5.43
N ASP A 37 0.59 4.67 4.50
CA ASP A 37 2.03 4.60 4.71
C ASP A 37 2.74 5.93 4.41
N TYR A 38 2.27 6.66 3.40
CA TYR A 38 2.92 7.85 2.87
C TYR A 38 1.94 9.00 2.75
N VAL A 39 2.35 10.19 3.22
CA VAL A 39 1.57 11.43 3.15
C VAL A 39 2.47 12.59 2.74
N LEU A 40 2.01 13.44 1.83
CA LEU A 40 2.70 14.66 1.46
C LEU A 40 2.60 15.72 2.55
N VAL A 41 3.70 16.40 2.87
CA VAL A 41 3.65 17.58 3.74
C VAL A 41 3.20 18.78 2.91
N ASP A 42 1.91 19.10 3.01
CA ASP A 42 1.33 20.36 2.56
C ASP A 42 1.33 21.41 3.70
N GLU A 43 0.65 22.54 3.49
CA GLU A 43 0.55 23.60 4.49
C GLU A 43 -0.16 23.16 5.79
N ARG A 44 -1.22 22.34 5.67
CA ARG A 44 -2.01 21.87 6.81
C ARG A 44 -1.23 20.88 7.66
N VAL A 45 -0.53 19.94 7.02
CA VAL A 45 0.37 19.00 7.70
C VAL A 45 1.54 19.76 8.33
N ALA A 46 2.17 20.69 7.61
CA ALA A 46 3.30 21.46 8.11
C ALA A 46 2.94 22.28 9.36
N ASP A 47 1.75 22.89 9.42
CA ASP A 47 1.26 23.59 10.60
C ASP A 47 1.20 22.69 11.84
N VAL A 48 0.64 21.48 11.71
CA VAL A 48 0.57 20.50 12.81
C VAL A 48 1.98 20.17 13.32
N LEU A 49 2.91 19.88 12.40
CA LEU A 49 4.29 19.52 12.75
C LEU A 49 5.00 20.67 13.48
N LYS A 50 4.90 21.90 12.96
CA LYS A 50 5.51 23.09 13.58
C LYS A 50 4.97 23.35 14.98
N ARG A 51 3.66 23.25 15.20
CA ARG A 51 3.04 23.42 16.52
C ARG A 51 3.50 22.37 17.53
N LYS A 52 3.77 21.14 17.08
CA LYS A 52 4.27 20.06 17.93
C LYS A 52 5.74 20.25 18.30
N GLU A 53 6.55 20.61 17.31
CA GLU A 53 7.97 20.92 17.47
C GLU A 53 8.18 22.11 18.43
N ALA A 54 7.44 23.20 18.25
CA ALA A 54 7.53 24.39 19.12
C ALA A 54 7.19 24.10 20.60
N ARG A 55 6.45 23.02 20.88
CA ARG A 55 6.10 22.57 22.23
C ARG A 55 7.01 21.45 22.74
N GLY A 56 7.92 20.92 21.92
CA GLY A 56 8.75 19.76 22.25
C GLY A 56 7.94 18.47 22.45
N ILE A 57 6.76 18.33 21.83
CA ILE A 57 5.86 17.18 22.03
C ILE A 57 5.90 16.28 20.77
N PRO A 58 6.05 14.96 20.91
CA PRO A 58 6.00 14.05 19.76
C PRO A 58 4.62 14.02 19.10
N VAL A 59 4.63 13.90 17.77
CA VAL A 59 3.41 13.74 16.95
C VAL A 59 2.77 12.37 17.22
N LYS A 60 1.46 12.34 17.39
CA LYS A 60 0.60 11.16 17.53
C LYS A 60 -0.37 11.05 16.34
N LYS A 61 -0.93 9.86 16.09
CA LYS A 61 -1.90 9.63 14.99
C LYS A 61 -3.04 10.65 14.98
N MET A 62 -3.62 10.91 16.14
CA MET A 62 -4.74 11.86 16.31
C MET A 62 -4.39 13.30 15.91
N ASP A 63 -3.11 13.69 15.99
CA ASP A 63 -2.70 15.05 15.64
C ASP A 63 -2.77 15.31 14.13
N LEU A 64 -2.63 14.24 13.34
CA LEU A 64 -2.68 14.28 11.87
C LEU A 64 -4.07 13.90 11.32
N SER A 65 -5.02 13.55 12.18
CA SER A 65 -6.39 13.26 11.76
C SER A 65 -7.03 14.53 11.18
N GLY A 66 -7.44 14.49 9.92
CA GLY A 66 -7.99 15.65 9.22
C GLY A 66 -6.95 16.71 8.81
N SER A 67 -5.65 16.42 8.91
CA SER A 67 -4.60 17.33 8.41
C SER A 67 -4.20 17.07 6.96
N TYR A 68 -4.61 15.94 6.38
CA TYR A 68 -4.35 15.56 4.99
C TYR A 68 -5.58 14.87 4.38
N THR A 69 -5.70 14.91 3.05
CA THR A 69 -6.82 14.32 2.29
C THR A 69 -6.37 13.24 1.31
N VAL A 70 -5.07 12.96 1.24
CA VAL A 70 -4.50 11.94 0.34
C VAL A 70 -3.41 11.17 1.07
N SER A 71 -3.46 9.85 0.95
CA SER A 71 -2.39 8.97 1.39
C SER A 71 -2.19 7.80 0.44
N VAL A 72 -0.99 7.22 0.49
CA VAL A 72 -0.65 5.99 -0.22
C VAL A 72 -0.30 4.92 0.80
N ASP A 73 -0.89 3.75 0.68
CA ASP A 73 -0.54 2.52 1.40
C ASP A 73 0.08 1.54 0.39
N THR A 74 1.15 0.84 0.77
CA THR A 74 1.84 -0.09 -0.13
C THR A 74 1.65 -1.54 0.31
N LYS A 75 1.41 -2.42 -0.67
CA LYS A 75 1.42 -3.88 -0.48
C LYS A 75 2.57 -4.45 -1.32
N ARG A 76 3.42 -5.28 -0.71
CA ARG A 76 4.66 -5.75 -1.35
C ARG A 76 4.44 -6.72 -2.51
N ASP A 77 3.31 -7.44 -2.47
CA ASP A 77 2.97 -8.50 -3.41
C ASP A 77 1.44 -8.73 -3.41
N ILE A 78 0.95 -9.45 -4.43
CA ILE A 78 -0.47 -9.84 -4.55
C ILE A 78 -0.90 -10.72 -3.35
N GLN A 79 0.00 -11.48 -2.72
CA GLN A 79 -0.36 -12.32 -1.56
C GLN A 79 -0.64 -11.49 -0.30
N GLU A 80 0.04 -10.37 -0.11
CA GLU A 80 -0.22 -9.43 0.97
C GLU A 80 -1.58 -8.75 0.76
N ALA A 81 -1.88 -8.33 -0.48
CA ALA A 81 -3.20 -7.84 -0.85
C ALA A 81 -4.29 -8.90 -0.58
N ILE A 82 -4.08 -10.17 -0.98
CA ILE A 82 -4.99 -11.28 -0.65
C ILE A 82 -5.16 -11.43 0.86
N GLY A 83 -4.07 -11.37 1.63
CA GLY A 83 -4.12 -11.50 3.09
C GLY A 83 -4.92 -10.39 3.76
N ASN A 84 -4.84 -9.17 3.23
CA ASN A 84 -5.56 -7.99 3.71
C ASN A 84 -7.01 -7.92 3.22
N ILE A 85 -7.34 -8.41 2.03
CA ILE A 85 -8.68 -8.25 1.46
C ILE A 85 -9.53 -9.50 1.64
N CYS A 86 -8.96 -10.69 1.43
CA CYS A 86 -9.67 -11.96 1.47
C CYS A 86 -9.23 -12.86 2.63
N GLY A 87 -8.31 -12.39 3.47
CA GLY A 87 -7.67 -13.16 4.53
C GLY A 87 -8.01 -12.70 5.94
N LYS A 88 -7.24 -13.19 6.92
CA LYS A 88 -7.45 -12.91 8.34
C LYS A 88 -7.23 -11.43 8.73
N GLN A 89 -6.59 -10.64 7.87
CA GLN A 89 -6.36 -9.21 8.11
C GLN A 89 -7.48 -8.34 7.51
N HIS A 90 -8.56 -8.96 7.01
CA HIS A 90 -9.69 -8.26 6.40
C HIS A 90 -10.29 -7.20 7.31
N ASP A 91 -10.63 -7.54 8.55
CA ASP A 91 -11.29 -6.59 9.44
C ASP A 91 -10.40 -5.36 9.73
N ARG A 92 -9.10 -5.58 9.97
CA ARG A 92 -8.13 -4.50 10.17
C ARG A 92 -8.04 -3.58 8.96
N PHE A 93 -7.92 -4.16 7.77
CA PHE A 93 -7.78 -3.39 6.53
C PHE A 93 -9.08 -2.66 6.17
N ARG A 94 -10.23 -3.30 6.43
CA ARG A 94 -11.55 -2.69 6.28
C ARG A 94 -11.71 -1.48 7.20
N ASP A 95 -11.31 -1.58 8.46
CA ASP A 95 -11.40 -0.46 9.41
C ASP A 95 -10.52 0.72 8.99
N GLU A 96 -9.36 0.45 8.40
CA GLU A 96 -8.50 1.48 7.81
C GLU A 96 -9.16 2.18 6.60
N CYS A 97 -9.82 1.42 5.72
CA CYS A 97 -10.60 1.98 4.61
C CYS A 97 -11.77 2.85 5.11
N ILE A 98 -12.49 2.39 6.13
CA ILE A 98 -13.58 3.15 6.76
C ILE A 98 -13.04 4.43 7.40
N LEU A 99 -11.89 4.35 8.08
CA LEU A 99 -11.25 5.53 8.68
C LEU A 99 -10.84 6.55 7.61
N ALA A 100 -10.30 6.09 6.48
CA ALA A 100 -9.98 6.94 5.33
C ALA A 100 -11.24 7.66 4.83
N MET A 101 -12.29 6.89 4.53
CA MET A 101 -13.57 7.40 4.02
C MET A 101 -14.19 8.44 4.98
N ASN A 102 -14.25 8.12 6.28
CA ASN A 102 -14.85 9.00 7.29
C ASN A 102 -14.08 10.32 7.48
N ASN A 103 -12.78 10.35 7.16
CA ASN A 103 -11.96 11.56 7.22
C ASN A 103 -11.83 12.27 5.86
N GLY A 104 -12.53 11.81 4.82
CA GLY A 104 -12.41 12.36 3.47
C GLY A 104 -11.02 12.17 2.85
N ILE A 105 -10.32 11.11 3.24
CA ILE A 105 -8.99 10.76 2.72
C ILE A 105 -9.17 9.86 1.49
N THR A 106 -8.62 10.28 0.36
CA THR A 106 -8.42 9.39 -0.78
C THR A 106 -7.22 8.49 -0.48
N LEU A 107 -7.51 7.24 -0.10
CA LEU A 107 -6.49 6.21 0.13
C LEU A 107 -6.20 5.46 -1.17
N TYR A 108 -4.97 5.63 -1.67
CA TYR A 108 -4.42 4.82 -2.75
C TYR A 108 -3.72 3.60 -2.17
N VAL A 109 -4.09 2.40 -2.61
CA VAL A 109 -3.44 1.14 -2.24
C VAL A 109 -2.61 0.68 -3.42
N LEU A 110 -1.30 0.87 -3.34
CA LEU A 110 -0.34 0.53 -4.38
C LEU A 110 0.19 -0.89 -4.14
N VAL A 111 -0.21 -1.82 -5.00
CA VAL A 111 0.16 -3.24 -4.94
C VAL A 111 1.33 -3.50 -5.88
N GLU A 112 2.49 -3.71 -5.30
CA GLU A 112 3.68 -4.16 -6.01
C GLU A 112 3.51 -5.61 -6.48
N ASN A 113 4.04 -5.95 -7.66
CA ASN A 113 4.08 -7.33 -8.14
C ASN A 113 5.13 -7.53 -9.24
N GLU A 114 5.63 -8.76 -9.36
CA GLU A 114 6.45 -9.22 -10.50
C GLU A 114 5.64 -10.11 -11.46
N ASP A 115 4.34 -10.26 -11.21
CA ASP A 115 3.42 -11.13 -11.94
C ASP A 115 2.93 -10.52 -13.27
N GLY A 116 3.38 -9.31 -13.61
CA GLY A 116 2.97 -8.58 -14.82
C GLY A 116 1.58 -7.95 -14.72
N ILE A 117 1.05 -7.79 -13.51
CA ILE A 117 -0.25 -7.17 -13.25
C ILE A 117 -0.07 -5.66 -13.23
N SER A 118 -0.69 -4.97 -14.18
CA SER A 118 -0.64 -3.52 -14.34
C SER A 118 -1.97 -2.85 -14.02
N CYS A 119 -3.07 -3.62 -14.11
CA CYS A 119 -4.40 -3.14 -13.81
C CYS A 119 -5.26 -4.24 -13.19
N LEU A 120 -6.43 -3.84 -12.68
CA LEU A 120 -7.41 -4.75 -12.07
C LEU A 120 -7.89 -5.84 -13.04
N SER A 121 -7.99 -5.53 -14.34
CA SER A 121 -8.40 -6.49 -15.36
C SER A 121 -7.42 -7.66 -15.48
N ASP A 122 -6.12 -7.41 -15.31
CA ASP A 122 -5.09 -8.44 -15.43
C ASP A 122 -5.26 -9.53 -14.35
N LEU A 123 -5.80 -9.16 -13.17
CA LEU A 123 -6.08 -10.12 -12.09
C LEU A 123 -7.10 -11.18 -12.48
N TYR A 124 -8.02 -10.92 -13.40
CA TYR A 124 -8.99 -11.94 -13.82
C TYR A 124 -8.32 -13.14 -14.53
N ALA A 125 -7.22 -12.89 -15.24
CA ALA A 125 -6.41 -13.92 -15.89
C ALA A 125 -5.28 -14.45 -14.99
N TRP A 126 -4.97 -13.76 -13.90
CA TRP A 126 -3.87 -14.15 -13.00
C TRP A 126 -4.16 -15.44 -12.24
N GLU A 127 -3.22 -16.37 -12.30
CA GLU A 127 -3.23 -17.59 -11.51
C GLU A 127 -2.29 -17.50 -10.32
N ASN A 128 -2.85 -17.66 -9.12
CA ASN A 128 -2.08 -17.64 -7.89
C ASN A 128 -1.00 -18.75 -7.87
N PRO A 129 0.31 -18.42 -7.83
CA PRO A 129 1.39 -19.40 -7.86
C PRO A 129 1.29 -20.45 -6.74
N ARG A 130 0.71 -20.09 -5.59
CA ARG A 130 0.53 -21.01 -4.45
C ARG A 130 -0.38 -22.20 -4.74
N ARG A 131 -1.22 -22.13 -5.78
CA ARG A 131 -2.05 -23.27 -6.21
C ARG A 131 -1.24 -24.41 -6.80
N ARG A 132 -0.03 -24.13 -7.30
CA ARG A 132 0.88 -25.11 -7.91
C ARG A 132 1.99 -25.56 -6.96
N MET A 133 2.24 -24.82 -5.88
CA MET A 133 3.26 -25.15 -4.89
C MET A 133 2.94 -26.45 -4.16
N GLN A 134 3.95 -27.29 -3.96
CA GLN A 134 3.84 -28.57 -3.27
C GLN A 134 4.73 -28.58 -2.02
N LYS A 135 4.32 -29.35 -1.00
CA LYS A 135 5.12 -29.65 0.18
C LYS A 135 5.18 -31.15 0.43
N TRP A 136 6.26 -31.59 1.05
CA TRP A 136 6.34 -32.95 1.58
C TRP A 136 5.48 -33.09 2.84
N THR A 137 4.81 -34.22 2.97
CA THR A 137 4.09 -34.62 4.18
C THR A 137 4.31 -36.10 4.45
N THR A 138 4.28 -36.47 5.72
CA THR A 138 4.37 -37.86 6.16
C THR A 138 3.00 -38.30 6.61
N THR A 139 2.49 -39.40 6.05
CA THR A 139 1.19 -39.96 6.45
C THR A 139 1.29 -40.64 7.82
N PRO A 140 0.16 -40.92 8.49
CA PRO A 140 0.17 -41.71 9.73
C PRO A 140 0.82 -43.10 9.58
N SER A 141 0.87 -43.64 8.36
CA SER A 141 1.53 -44.91 8.04
C SER A 141 3.06 -44.81 7.86
N GLY A 142 3.64 -43.61 7.97
CA GLY A 142 5.08 -43.37 7.78
C GLY A 142 5.51 -43.05 6.34
N GLU A 143 4.61 -43.18 5.36
CA GLU A 143 4.89 -42.88 3.95
C GLU A 143 5.07 -41.37 3.70
N ARG A 144 6.13 -40.97 2.97
CA ARG A 144 6.36 -39.59 2.54
C ARG A 144 5.79 -39.35 1.15
N ARG A 145 4.92 -38.36 1.01
CA ARG A 145 4.37 -37.93 -0.30
C ARG A 145 4.33 -36.41 -0.46
N LYS A 146 4.26 -35.94 -1.70
CA LYS A 146 4.03 -34.53 -2.02
C LYS A 146 2.53 -34.23 -2.05
N VAL A 147 2.11 -33.14 -1.42
CA VAL A 147 0.74 -32.62 -1.46
C VAL A 147 0.76 -31.14 -1.82
N LEU A 148 -0.34 -30.62 -2.37
CA LEU A 148 -0.48 -29.19 -2.64
C LEU A 148 -0.38 -28.40 -1.33
N LEU A 149 0.42 -27.34 -1.34
CA LEU A 149 0.62 -26.46 -0.20
C LEU A 149 -0.66 -25.68 0.12
N SER A 150 -1.36 -25.21 -0.91
CA SER A 150 -2.55 -24.37 -0.78
C SER A 150 -3.55 -24.67 -1.91
N PRO A 151 -4.29 -25.79 -1.83
CA PRO A 151 -5.25 -26.18 -2.87
C PRO A 151 -6.36 -25.13 -3.07
N ASN A 152 -6.71 -24.43 -1.98
CA ASN A 152 -7.73 -23.39 -1.94
C ASN A 152 -7.14 -21.97 -1.98
N ALA A 153 -5.93 -21.78 -2.54
CA ALA A 153 -5.38 -20.43 -2.65
C ALA A 153 -6.29 -19.54 -3.49
N THR A 154 -6.53 -18.31 -3.02
CA THR A 154 -7.42 -17.32 -3.63
C THR A 154 -7.09 -17.13 -5.11
N LYS A 155 -8.10 -17.23 -5.97
CA LYS A 155 -7.98 -16.96 -7.41
C LYS A 155 -7.90 -15.44 -7.66
N GLY A 156 -7.28 -15.05 -8.77
CA GLY A 156 -7.23 -13.66 -9.19
C GLY A 156 -8.62 -13.03 -9.37
N GLU A 157 -9.56 -13.73 -10.01
CA GLU A 157 -10.96 -13.30 -10.13
C GLU A 157 -11.61 -12.99 -8.77
N THR A 158 -11.36 -13.82 -7.75
CA THR A 158 -11.92 -13.60 -6.40
C THR A 158 -11.34 -12.34 -5.77
N LEU A 159 -10.03 -12.12 -5.93
CA LEU A 159 -9.36 -10.91 -5.45
C LEU A 159 -9.88 -9.67 -6.20
N ALA A 160 -10.02 -9.74 -7.52
CA ALA A 160 -10.48 -8.62 -8.35
C ALA A 160 -11.87 -8.16 -7.93
N LYS A 161 -12.85 -9.06 -7.81
CA LYS A 161 -14.20 -8.74 -7.34
C LYS A 161 -14.22 -8.16 -5.92
N ALA A 162 -13.34 -8.67 -5.04
CA ALA A 162 -13.22 -8.14 -3.70
C ALA A 162 -12.64 -6.71 -3.71
N ILE A 163 -11.63 -6.44 -4.53
CA ILE A 163 -11.09 -5.09 -4.77
C ILE A 163 -12.18 -4.16 -5.27
N GLU A 164 -12.92 -4.52 -6.32
CA GLU A 164 -14.03 -3.71 -6.86
C GLU A 164 -15.04 -3.34 -5.76
N THR A 165 -15.39 -4.30 -4.90
CA THR A 165 -16.29 -4.06 -3.76
C THR A 165 -15.70 -3.07 -2.77
N MET A 166 -14.41 -3.18 -2.44
CA MET A 166 -13.71 -2.24 -1.54
C MET A 166 -13.69 -0.83 -2.13
N GLU A 167 -13.38 -0.68 -3.41
CA GLU A 167 -13.36 0.61 -4.10
C GLU A 167 -14.75 1.25 -4.13
N GLN A 168 -15.78 0.49 -4.52
CA GLN A 168 -17.16 0.99 -4.59
C GLN A 168 -17.70 1.39 -3.21
N LYS A 169 -17.40 0.61 -2.17
CA LYS A 169 -17.99 0.80 -0.84
C LYS A 169 -17.27 1.85 -0.01
N TYR A 170 -15.94 1.95 -0.13
CA TYR A 170 -15.12 2.80 0.74
C TYR A 170 -14.40 3.93 0.00
N GLY A 171 -14.48 3.98 -1.34
CA GLY A 171 -13.82 5.03 -2.14
C GLY A 171 -12.30 4.93 -2.21
N VAL A 172 -11.72 3.82 -1.74
CA VAL A 172 -10.29 3.51 -1.90
C VAL A 172 -9.97 3.23 -3.36
N LYS A 173 -8.69 3.35 -3.76
CA LYS A 173 -8.24 3.11 -5.14
C LYS A 173 -7.07 2.14 -5.17
N PHE A 174 -7.22 1.03 -5.88
CA PHE A 174 -6.16 0.06 -6.07
C PHE A 174 -5.39 0.34 -7.35
N LEU A 175 -4.06 0.32 -7.22
CA LEU A 175 -3.12 0.52 -8.32
C LEU A 175 -2.08 -0.57 -8.26
N PHE A 176 -1.49 -0.91 -9.41
CA PHE A 176 -0.48 -1.95 -9.51
C PHE A 176 0.76 -1.37 -10.17
N CYS A 177 1.93 -1.79 -9.69
CA CYS A 177 3.21 -1.40 -10.28
C CYS A 177 4.26 -2.47 -10.03
N LYS A 178 5.40 -2.35 -10.70
CA LYS A 178 6.58 -3.12 -10.33
C LYS A 178 7.25 -2.53 -9.07
N PRO A 179 7.99 -3.33 -8.28
CA PRO A 179 8.70 -2.82 -7.10
C PRO A 179 9.61 -1.63 -7.39
N GLU A 180 10.32 -1.65 -8.51
CA GLU A 180 11.24 -0.58 -8.93
C GLU A 180 10.53 0.73 -9.32
N GLU A 181 9.25 0.68 -9.66
CA GLU A 181 8.43 1.85 -10.03
C GLU A 181 7.71 2.45 -8.82
N ALA A 182 7.63 1.72 -7.71
CA ALA A 182 6.79 2.07 -6.57
C ALA A 182 7.14 3.43 -5.96
N GLY A 183 8.43 3.76 -5.83
CA GLY A 183 8.87 5.06 -5.29
C GLY A 183 8.38 6.24 -6.13
N ALA A 184 8.55 6.17 -7.45
CA ALA A 184 8.08 7.20 -8.37
C ALA A 184 6.54 7.30 -8.40
N MET A 185 5.85 6.16 -8.34
CA MET A 185 4.38 6.11 -8.29
C MET A 185 3.82 6.72 -7.00
N ILE A 186 4.41 6.43 -5.83
CA ILE A 186 4.03 7.06 -4.56
C ILE A 186 4.09 8.59 -4.70
N LEU A 187 5.21 9.10 -5.22
CA LEU A 187 5.42 10.53 -5.41
C LEU A 187 4.33 11.15 -6.29
N LYS A 188 4.10 10.55 -7.45
CA LYS A 188 3.11 10.99 -8.42
C LYS A 188 1.70 11.02 -7.84
N LEU A 189 1.31 9.97 -7.11
CA LEU A 189 -0.03 9.87 -6.51
C LEU A 189 -0.24 10.93 -5.43
N LEU A 190 0.78 11.17 -4.61
CA LEU A 190 0.75 12.22 -3.61
C LEU A 190 0.67 13.60 -4.24
N GLU A 191 1.41 13.89 -5.32
CA GLU A 191 1.36 15.19 -6.00
C GLU A 191 0.02 15.44 -6.69
N VAL A 192 -0.43 14.51 -7.54
CA VAL A 192 -1.69 14.61 -8.29
C VAL A 192 -2.87 14.71 -7.33
N GLY A 193 -2.89 13.89 -6.28
CA GLY A 193 -3.97 13.92 -5.30
C GLY A 193 -4.04 15.23 -4.53
N ASN A 194 -2.92 15.92 -4.33
CA ASN A 194 -2.86 17.24 -3.69
C ASN A 194 -2.98 18.40 -4.69
N GLY A 195 -3.40 18.13 -5.94
CA GLY A 195 -3.63 19.16 -6.96
C GLY A 195 -2.36 19.85 -7.48
N ARG A 196 -1.18 19.27 -7.25
CA ARG A 196 0.08 19.78 -7.81
C ARG A 196 0.18 19.32 -9.27
N LYS A 197 0.61 20.22 -10.17
CA LYS A 197 0.92 19.85 -11.56
C LYS A 197 2.11 18.90 -11.54
N THR A 198 1.97 17.73 -12.17
CA THR A 198 3.12 16.82 -12.38
C THR A 198 4.10 17.54 -13.29
N HIS A 199 5.36 17.66 -12.87
CA HIS A 199 6.42 17.98 -13.81
C HIS A 199 6.52 16.78 -14.77
N ASP A 200 6.22 17.00 -16.04
CA ASP A 200 6.43 15.98 -17.08
C ASP A 200 7.90 15.57 -17.01
N VAL A 201 8.14 14.32 -16.59
CA VAL A 201 9.41 13.67 -16.84
C VAL A 201 9.43 13.44 -18.34
N GLU A 202 10.07 14.36 -19.07
CA GLU A 202 10.33 14.22 -20.50
C GLU A 202 10.91 12.81 -20.74
N LYS A 203 10.13 11.99 -21.44
CA LYS A 203 10.62 10.74 -22.02
C LYS A 203 11.62 11.13 -23.10
N ASN A 204 12.91 11.09 -22.77
CA ASN A 204 13.94 11.05 -23.80
C ASN A 204 13.72 9.80 -24.66
N HIS A 205 13.59 10.05 -25.96
CA HIS A 205 13.34 9.10 -27.03
C HIS A 205 14.47 8.08 -27.19
#